data_AF-A0A8S0FIR2-F1
#
_entry.id   AF-A0A8S0FIR2-F1
#
_cell.length_a   1.000
_cell.length_b   1.000
_cell.length_c   1.000
_cell.angle_alpha   90.00
_cell.angle_beta   90.00
_cell.angle_gamma   90.00
#
_symmetry.space_group_name_H-M   'P 1'
#
loop_
_entity.id
_entity.type
_entity.pdbx_description
1 polymer ?
#
loop_
_entity_poly.entity_id
_entity_poly.type
_entity_poly.pdbx_seq_one_letter_code
_entity_poly.pdbx_strand_id
1 'polypeptide(L)'
;MKAFTMRLMHMGKEVYFLTETITPNFGPGDLFIVSSASGETAQLVALAKKARQLGGAVAVLTTNRHATITEFVDVIVQINAPSKNQKDSVFRSAQPMASLYEQALLVIADALVMKMAAESGAPESELFKRHANLE
;
A
#
# COMPACT_ATOMS: atom_id res chain seq x y z
N MET A 1 2.32 5.03 3.10
CA MET A 1 1.15 4.18 3.39
C MET A 1 0.14 4.84 4.32
N LYS A 2 0.51 5.42 5.48
CA LYS A 2 -0.45 6.17 6.32
C LYS A 2 -1.20 7.29 5.58
N ALA A 3 -0.50 8.05 4.74
CA ALA A 3 -1.10 9.07 3.88
C ALA A 3 -2.18 8.49 2.93
N PHE A 4 -1.92 7.33 2.34
CA PHE A 4 -2.88 6.64 1.48
C PHE A 4 -4.10 6.14 2.26
N THR A 5 -3.89 5.52 3.43
CA THR A 5 -4.96 5.13 4.35
C THR A 5 -5.86 6.32 4.69
N MET A 6 -5.27 7.47 5.00
CA MET A 6 -6.02 8.70 5.28
C MET A 6 -6.85 9.17 4.08
N ARG A 7 -6.29 9.14 2.85
CA ARG A 7 -7.07 9.50 1.65
C ARG A 7 -8.20 8.52 1.37
N LEU A 8 -7.99 7.23 1.57
CA LEU A 8 -9.06 6.22 1.45
C LEU A 8 -10.19 6.47 2.47
N MET A 9 -9.85 6.86 3.70
CA MET A 9 -10.83 7.26 4.71
C MET A 9 -11.61 8.50 4.25
N HIS A 10 -10.93 9.52 3.69
CA HIS A 10 -11.61 10.68 3.12
C HIS A 10 -12.55 10.33 1.97
N MET A 11 -12.24 9.26 1.22
CA MET A 11 -13.15 8.70 0.21
C MET A 11 -14.33 7.89 0.79
N GLY A 12 -14.46 7.81 2.12
CA GLY A 12 -15.51 7.05 2.78
C GLY A 12 -15.28 5.54 2.78
N LYS A 13 -14.05 5.07 2.55
CA LYS A 13 -13.73 3.64 2.67
C LYS A 13 -13.53 3.27 4.14
N GLU A 14 -14.02 2.10 4.51
CA GLU A 14 -13.64 1.45 5.77
C GLU A 14 -12.20 0.95 5.63
N VAL A 15 -11.28 1.64 6.30
CA VAL A 15 -9.85 1.42 6.12
C VAL A 15 -9.10 1.65 7.42
N TYR A 16 -8.12 0.81 7.68
CA TYR A 16 -7.31 0.83 8.90
C TYR A 16 -5.83 0.74 8.55
N PHE A 17 -4.98 1.26 9.43
CA PHE A 17 -3.54 1.07 9.35
C PHE A 17 -3.14 0.03 10.40
N LEU A 18 -2.51 -1.06 9.94
CA LEU A 18 -2.10 -2.16 10.81
C LEU A 18 -1.22 -1.64 11.96
N THR A 19 -1.35 -2.23 13.15
CA THR A 19 -0.73 -1.82 14.43
C THR A 19 -1.28 -0.55 15.10
N GLU A 20 -2.31 0.10 14.55
CA GLU A 20 -2.99 1.21 15.22
C GLU A 20 -4.13 0.76 16.13
N THR A 21 -4.45 1.57 17.14
CA THR A 21 -5.37 1.28 18.25
C THR A 21 -6.74 0.73 17.84
N ILE A 22 -7.31 1.24 16.74
CA ILE A 22 -8.68 0.92 16.31
C ILE A 22 -8.75 -0.13 15.22
N THR A 23 -7.65 -0.84 14.92
CA THR A 23 -7.62 -1.86 13.85
C THR A 23 -8.49 -3.07 14.25
N PRO A 24 -9.56 -3.38 13.51
CA PRO A 24 -10.45 -4.50 13.83
C PRO A 24 -9.85 -5.86 13.40
N ASN A 25 -10.62 -6.92 13.58
CA ASN A 25 -10.28 -8.24 13.04
C ASN A 25 -10.28 -8.24 11.51
N PHE A 26 -9.38 -9.03 10.91
CA PHE A 26 -9.25 -9.21 9.47
C PHE A 26 -9.81 -10.58 9.06
N GLY A 27 -10.53 -10.65 7.94
CA GLY A 27 -11.15 -11.87 7.44
C GLY A 27 -11.60 -11.84 5.98
N PRO A 28 -12.50 -12.76 5.59
CA PRO A 28 -13.03 -12.83 4.23
C PRO A 28 -13.72 -11.54 3.81
N GLY A 29 -13.39 -11.04 2.62
CA GLY A 29 -13.89 -9.77 2.09
C GLY A 29 -12.96 -8.58 2.33
N ASP A 30 -12.00 -8.70 3.24
CA ASP A 30 -11.01 -7.65 3.50
C ASP A 30 -9.83 -7.71 2.52
N LEU A 31 -9.18 -6.57 2.32
CA LEU A 31 -7.96 -6.44 1.52
C LEU A 31 -6.79 -5.89 2.36
N PHE A 32 -5.71 -6.67 2.46
CA PHE A 32 -4.46 -6.21 3.04
C PHE A 32 -3.54 -5.62 1.96
N ILE A 33 -3.32 -4.30 2.00
CA ILE A 33 -2.40 -3.60 1.09
C ILE A 33 -1.06 -3.38 1.80
N VAL A 34 -0.01 -4.00 1.27
CA VAL A 34 1.34 -3.95 1.85
C VAL A 34 2.35 -3.37 0.87
N SER A 35 3.30 -2.59 1.38
CA SER A 35 4.40 -2.03 0.58
C SER A 35 5.72 -2.56 1.10
N SER A 36 6.49 -3.22 0.24
CA SER A 36 7.84 -3.70 0.56
C SER A 36 8.68 -3.68 -0.71
N ALA A 37 9.64 -2.75 -0.77
CA ALA A 37 10.49 -2.59 -1.96
C ALA A 37 11.20 -3.90 -2.32
N SER A 38 11.90 -4.54 -1.38
CA SER A 38 12.54 -5.83 -1.62
C SER A 38 11.57 -7.00 -1.67
N GLY A 39 10.43 -6.89 -0.98
CA GLY A 39 9.51 -8.01 -0.76
C GLY A 39 10.02 -9.07 0.22
N GLU A 40 11.12 -8.79 0.92
CA GLU A 40 11.81 -9.73 1.83
C GLU A 40 11.72 -9.33 3.32
N THR A 41 10.94 -8.30 3.64
CA THR A 41 10.77 -7.88 5.04
C THR A 41 10.01 -8.95 5.81
N ALA A 42 10.70 -9.73 6.64
CA ALA A 42 10.17 -10.93 7.29
C ALA A 42 8.82 -10.73 7.99
N GLN A 43 8.64 -9.61 8.70
CA GLN A 43 7.37 -9.29 9.36
C GLN A 43 6.23 -9.09 8.35
N LEU A 44 6.48 -8.43 7.22
CA LEU A 44 5.48 -8.19 6.18
C LEU A 44 5.13 -9.48 5.44
N VAL A 45 6.11 -10.36 5.18
CA VAL A 45 5.88 -11.70 4.63
C VAL A 45 4.98 -12.52 5.56
N ALA A 46 5.30 -12.56 6.85
CA ALA A 46 4.51 -13.27 7.84
C ALA A 46 3.06 -12.73 7.93
N LEU A 47 2.89 -11.40 7.85
CA LEU A 47 1.57 -10.78 7.83
C LEU A 47 0.78 -11.10 6.57
N ALA A 48 1.40 -11.05 5.38
CA ALA A 48 0.75 -11.42 4.12
C ALA A 48 0.27 -12.88 4.14
N LYS A 49 1.14 -13.79 4.61
CA LYS A 49 0.78 -15.20 4.82
C LYS A 49 -0.39 -15.36 5.78
N LYS A 50 -0.39 -14.64 6.91
CA LYS A 50 -1.48 -14.69 7.89
C LYS A 50 -2.79 -14.12 7.33
N ALA A 51 -2.74 -13.03 6.57
CA ALA A 51 -3.92 -12.46 5.92
C ALA A 51 -4.59 -13.48 4.99
N ARG A 52 -3.80 -14.21 4.18
CA ARG A 52 -4.30 -15.32 3.35
C ARG A 52 -4.92 -16.44 4.17
N GLN A 53 -4.28 -16.84 5.27
CA GLN A 53 -4.80 -17.89 6.16
C GLN A 53 -6.13 -17.51 6.81
N LEU A 54 -6.38 -16.21 7.01
CA LEU A 54 -7.65 -15.67 7.52
C LEU A 54 -8.72 -15.51 6.42
N GLY A 55 -8.39 -15.84 5.16
CA GLY A 55 -9.33 -15.81 4.04
C GLY A 55 -9.51 -14.44 3.37
N GLY A 56 -8.73 -13.43 3.75
CA GLY A 56 -8.75 -12.13 3.07
C GLY A 56 -7.79 -12.06 1.88
N ALA A 57 -7.97 -11.03 1.07
CA ALA A 57 -7.13 -10.76 -0.10
C ALA A 57 -5.87 -9.98 0.29
N VAL A 58 -4.80 -10.11 -0.51
CA VAL A 58 -3.55 -9.36 -0.29
C VAL A 58 -3.06 -8.72 -1.58
N ALA A 59 -2.72 -7.44 -1.53
CA ALA A 59 -2.07 -6.71 -2.61
C ALA A 59 -0.71 -6.18 -2.14
N VAL A 60 0.34 -6.36 -2.95
CA VAL A 60 1.68 -5.86 -2.65
C VAL A 60 2.14 -4.83 -3.67
N LEU A 61 2.71 -3.73 -3.17
CA LEU A 61 3.55 -2.82 -3.94
C LEU A 61 5.01 -3.19 -3.68
N THR A 62 5.78 -3.48 -4.74
CA THR A 62 7.16 -3.97 -4.62
C THR A 62 7.97 -3.65 -5.88
N THR A 63 9.30 -3.73 -5.80
CA THR A 63 10.18 -3.64 -6.98
C THR A 63 10.51 -5.01 -7.56
N ASN A 64 10.34 -6.08 -6.77
CA ASN A 64 10.71 -7.45 -7.13
C ASN A 64 9.49 -8.36 -7.23
N ARG A 65 9.15 -8.82 -8.45
CA ARG A 65 8.04 -9.77 -8.68
C ARG A 65 8.32 -11.19 -8.17
N HIS A 66 9.58 -11.52 -7.92
CA HIS A 66 10.02 -12.84 -7.49
C HIS A 66 10.41 -12.88 -6.00
N ALA A 67 9.97 -11.88 -5.22
CA ALA A 67 10.26 -11.82 -3.80
C ALA A 67 9.39 -12.79 -2.98
N THR A 68 9.86 -13.19 -1.80
CA THR A 68 9.13 -14.13 -0.94
C THR A 68 7.69 -13.70 -0.65
N ILE A 69 7.43 -12.39 -0.47
CA ILE A 69 6.07 -11.91 -0.20
C ILE A 69 5.09 -12.21 -1.36
N THR A 70 5.56 -12.33 -2.60
CA THR A 70 4.68 -12.49 -3.78
C THR A 70 4.06 -13.89 -3.87
N GLU A 71 4.51 -14.85 -3.08
CA GLU A 71 3.88 -16.17 -2.93
C GLU A 71 2.53 -16.09 -2.17
N PHE A 72 2.28 -15.00 -1.44
CA PHE A 72 1.14 -14.84 -0.53
C PHE A 72 0.19 -13.70 -0.94
N VAL A 73 0.17 -13.32 -2.22
CA VAL A 73 -0.60 -12.16 -2.71
C VAL A 73 -1.48 -12.49 -3.91
N ASP A 74 -2.59 -11.77 -4.01
CA ASP A 74 -3.53 -11.81 -5.14
C ASP A 74 -3.17 -10.80 -6.22
N VAL A 75 -2.58 -9.66 -5.83
CA VAL A 75 -2.23 -8.56 -6.74
C VAL A 75 -0.80 -8.08 -6.48
N ILE A 76 -0.03 -7.94 -7.56
CA ILE A 76 1.33 -7.36 -7.52
C ILE A 76 1.33 -6.06 -8.33
N VAL A 77 1.60 -4.95 -7.65
CA VAL A 77 1.91 -3.66 -8.27
C VAL A 77 3.42 -3.49 -8.29
N GLN A 78 4.02 -3.77 -9.46
CA GLN A 78 5.47 -3.58 -9.62
C GLN A 78 5.78 -2.10 -9.81
N ILE A 79 6.68 -1.57 -8.99
CA ILE A 79 7.21 -0.22 -9.07
C ILE A 79 8.65 -0.30 -9.63
N ASN A 80 8.89 0.39 -10.74
CA ASN A 80 10.21 0.46 -11.37
C ASN A 80 11.12 1.44 -10.61
N ALA A 81 11.67 0.98 -9.49
CA ALA A 81 12.57 1.74 -8.63
C ALA A 81 13.60 0.79 -7.99
N PRO A 82 14.76 1.30 -7.54
CA PRO A 82 15.68 0.49 -6.75
C PRO A 82 15.08 0.13 -5.39
N SER A 83 15.48 -1.03 -4.86
CA SER A 83 15.31 -1.35 -3.44
C SER A 83 16.36 -0.62 -2.58
N LYS A 84 16.37 -0.88 -1.26
CA LYS A 84 17.33 -0.28 -0.32
C LYS A 84 18.79 -0.51 -0.77
N ASN A 85 19.11 -1.72 -1.24
CA ASN A 85 20.40 -2.01 -1.85
C ASN A 85 20.27 -1.89 -3.37
N GLN A 86 20.69 -0.76 -3.91
CA GLN A 86 20.61 -0.54 -5.36
C GLN A 86 21.46 -1.54 -6.13
N LYS A 87 22.53 -2.11 -5.52
CA LYS A 87 23.40 -3.11 -6.18
C LYS A 87 22.64 -4.34 -6.68
N ASP A 88 21.62 -4.73 -5.94
CA ASP A 88 20.79 -5.90 -6.22
C ASP A 88 19.53 -5.54 -7.03
N SER A 89 19.44 -4.28 -7.49
CA SER A 89 18.28 -3.76 -8.19
C SER A 89 18.55 -3.60 -9.69
N VAL A 90 17.54 -3.95 -10.50
CA VAL A 90 17.56 -3.74 -11.96
C VAL A 90 17.57 -2.24 -12.29
N PHE A 91 16.86 -1.44 -11.50
CA PHE A 91 16.81 0.02 -11.63
C PHE A 91 17.85 0.70 -10.75
N ARG A 92 18.40 1.81 -11.23
CA ARG A 92 19.30 2.71 -10.49
C ARG A 92 18.67 4.08 -10.37
N SER A 93 18.97 4.76 -9.28
CA SER A 93 18.59 6.16 -9.09
C SER A 93 19.79 6.95 -8.59
N ALA A 94 19.89 8.21 -8.99
CA ALA A 94 20.82 9.17 -8.36
C ALA A 94 20.45 9.45 -6.89
N GLN A 95 19.21 9.14 -6.51
CA GLN A 95 18.71 9.30 -5.16
C GLN A 95 19.23 8.18 -4.24
N PRO A 96 19.44 8.46 -2.95
CA PRO A 96 19.96 7.48 -2.02
C PRO A 96 18.97 6.33 -1.79
N MET A 97 19.52 5.12 -1.58
CA MET A 97 18.77 3.96 -1.08
C MET A 97 17.47 3.71 -1.86
N ALA A 98 16.33 3.61 -1.17
CA ALA A 98 15.00 3.36 -1.72
C ALA A 98 14.18 4.65 -1.92
N SER A 99 14.77 5.84 -1.90
CA SER A 99 14.01 7.10 -1.95
C SER A 99 13.13 7.24 -3.19
N LEU A 100 13.60 6.78 -4.36
CA LEU A 100 12.78 6.77 -5.59
C LEU A 100 11.54 5.88 -5.41
N TYR A 101 11.69 4.73 -4.76
CA TYR A 101 10.57 3.82 -4.49
C TYR A 101 9.54 4.47 -3.57
N GLU A 102 9.99 5.13 -2.49
CA GLU A 102 9.10 5.78 -1.52
C GLU A 102 8.32 6.95 -2.13
N GLN A 103 8.96 7.73 -2.99
CA GLN A 103 8.31 8.81 -3.72
C GLN A 103 7.33 8.28 -4.77
N ALA A 104 7.74 7.27 -5.55
CA ALA A 104 6.85 6.62 -6.51
C ALA A 104 5.64 6.00 -5.81
N LEU A 105 5.82 5.41 -4.62
CA LEU A 105 4.74 4.88 -3.81
C LEU A 105 3.71 5.95 -3.43
N LEU A 106 4.16 7.15 -3.05
CA LEU A 106 3.26 8.27 -2.74
C LEU A 106 2.49 8.70 -3.99
N VAL A 107 3.18 8.93 -5.11
CA VAL A 107 2.56 9.37 -6.37
C VAL A 107 1.56 8.34 -6.90
N ILE A 108 1.91 7.05 -6.85
CA ILE A 108 1.01 5.96 -7.26
C ILE A 108 -0.21 5.91 -6.35
N ALA A 109 -0.03 6.04 -5.04
CA ALA A 109 -1.15 6.06 -4.09
C ALA A 109 -2.13 7.21 -4.38
N ASP A 110 -1.62 8.42 -4.61
CA ASP A 110 -2.48 9.56 -4.96
C ASP A 110 -3.13 9.40 -6.33
N ALA A 111 -2.43 8.83 -7.31
CA ALA A 111 -3.01 8.51 -8.62
C ALA A 111 -4.15 7.48 -8.51
N LEU A 112 -4.04 6.48 -7.62
CA LEU A 112 -5.11 5.53 -7.34
C LEU A 112 -6.32 6.23 -6.71
N VAL A 113 -6.10 7.14 -5.75
CA VAL A 113 -7.17 7.96 -5.14
C VAL A 113 -7.86 8.81 -6.21
N MET A 114 -7.11 9.49 -7.06
CA MET A 114 -7.64 10.32 -8.15
C MET A 114 -8.50 9.49 -9.10
N LYS A 115 -8.02 8.31 -9.50
CA LYS A 115 -8.77 7.40 -10.36
C LYS A 115 -10.07 6.94 -9.69
N MET A 116 -10.01 6.49 -8.44
CA MET A 116 -11.19 6.06 -7.70
C MET A 116 -12.19 7.21 -7.50
N ALA A 117 -11.71 8.44 -7.27
CA ALA A 117 -12.55 9.62 -7.12
C ALA A 117 -13.29 9.92 -8.43
N ALA A 118 -12.57 9.95 -9.56
CA ALA A 118 -13.16 10.12 -10.89
C ALA A 118 -14.21 9.05 -11.21
N GLU A 119 -13.95 7.78 -10.85
CA GLU A 119 -14.87 6.66 -11.07
C GLU A 119 -16.10 6.68 -10.13
N SER A 120 -15.96 7.23 -8.93
CA SER A 120 -17.08 7.32 -7.97
C SER A 120 -18.09 8.42 -8.29
N GLY A 121 -17.71 9.40 -9.13
CA GLY A 121 -18.53 10.57 -9.43
C GLY A 121 -18.72 11.53 -8.24
N ALA A 122 -18.07 11.27 -7.10
CA ALA A 122 -18.17 12.11 -5.92
C ALA A 122 -17.36 13.40 -6.10
N PRO A 123 -17.93 14.58 -5.82
CA PRO A 123 -17.20 15.84 -5.88
C PRO A 123 -16.13 15.91 -4.79
N GLU A 124 -15.05 16.65 -5.03
CA GLU A 124 -13.94 16.84 -4.08
C GLU A 124 -14.42 17.33 -2.70
N SER A 125 -15.50 18.11 -2.67
CA SER A 125 -16.13 18.59 -1.44
C SER A 125 -16.59 17.46 -0.50
N GLU A 126 -16.92 16.27 -1.01
CA GLU A 126 -17.25 15.11 -0.20
C GLU A 126 -16.03 14.50 0.50
N LEU A 127 -14.84 14.61 -0.11
CA LEU A 127 -13.60 14.17 0.54
C LEU A 127 -13.25 15.13 1.68
N PHE A 128 -13.43 16.43 1.47
CA PHE A 128 -13.13 17.45 2.46
C PHE A 128 -13.98 17.32 3.73
N LYS A 129 -15.25 16.92 3.61
CA LYS A 129 -16.16 16.70 4.77
C LYS A 129 -15.66 15.65 5.76
N ARG A 130 -14.82 14.70 5.32
CA ARG A 130 -14.28 13.63 6.16
C ARG A 130 -12.88 13.94 6.68
N HIS A 131 -12.35 15.13 6.38
CA HIS A 131 -11.08 15.57 6.97
C HIS A 131 -11.24 15.84 8.47
N ALA A 132 -10.22 15.51 9.24
CA ALA A 132 -10.18 15.89 10.66
C ALA A 132 -10.35 17.41 10.82
N ASN A 133 -11.16 17.81 11.79
CA ASN A 133 -11.44 19.21 12.14
C ASN A 133 -10.94 19.57 13.56
N LEU A 134 -10.30 18.61 14.24
CA LEU A 134 -9.63 18.75 15.51
C LEU A 134 -8.28 18.04 15.39
N GLU A 135 -7.20 18.76 15.66
CA GLU A 135 -5.80 18.29 15.56
C GLU A 135 -5.16 18.12 16.95
#